data_AF-A0A554W0N6-F1
#
_entry.id   AF-A0A554W0N6-F1
#
_cell.length_a   1.000
_cell.length_b   1.000
_cell.length_c   1.000
_cell.angle_alpha   90.00
_cell.angle_beta   90.00
_cell.angle_gamma   90.00
#
_symmetry.space_group_name_H-M   'P 1'
#
loop_
_entity.id
_entity.type
_entity.pdbx_description
1 polymer ?
#
loop_
_entity_poly.entity_id
_entity_poly.type
_entity_poly.pdbx_seq_one_letter_code
_entity_poly.pdbx_strand_id
1 'polypeptide(L)'
;MGNIPAGPRRRSVALIGANCGLALHPVDRTGTHVPGEPASCFASFWMADWSKWGTGTALLVATLQGWRSYGSSEFFAATLASELTRFFPEAARFPLGAISHTDDAFDVKLDLERGFSATGRRASLEISGVLDRRQFSAPDFQLGPVSAVLSNVYLPCGSGRLTEFGVEWPGAPTVYPGPRGPSSSAYLAVAESWAI
;
A
#
# COMPACT_ATOMS: atom_id res chain seq x y z
N MET A 1 -48.15 7.37 8.96
CA MET A 1 -46.78 7.46 9.51
C MET A 1 -45.81 7.35 8.35
N GLY A 2 -45.21 8.47 7.95
CA GLY A 2 -44.31 8.51 6.79
C GLY A 2 -42.95 7.90 7.13
N ASN A 3 -42.47 6.99 6.28
CA ASN A 3 -41.08 6.54 6.27
C ASN A 3 -40.19 7.76 5.99
N ILE A 4 -39.49 8.25 7.00
CA ILE A 4 -38.36 9.15 6.81
C ILE A 4 -37.27 8.30 6.15
N PRO A 5 -36.82 8.60 4.92
CA PRO A 5 -35.67 7.93 4.35
C PRO A 5 -34.50 8.17 5.31
N ALA A 6 -33.81 7.11 5.73
CA ALA A 6 -32.58 7.27 6.48
C ALA A 6 -31.66 8.19 5.67
N GLY A 7 -31.39 9.39 6.18
CA GLY A 7 -30.44 10.31 5.57
C GLY A 7 -29.09 9.60 5.39
N PRO A 8 -28.24 10.04 4.45
CA PRO A 8 -26.95 9.40 4.23
C PRO A 8 -26.22 9.28 5.57
N ARG A 9 -25.96 8.04 6.01
CA ARG A 9 -25.18 7.80 7.22
C ARG A 9 -23.82 8.43 6.99
N ARG A 10 -23.48 9.46 7.77
CA ARG A 10 -22.14 10.04 7.77
C ARG A 10 -21.17 8.93 8.19
N ARG A 11 -20.32 8.50 7.25
CA ARG A 11 -19.16 7.66 7.54
C ARG A 11 -18.15 8.46 8.37
N SER A 12 -17.49 7.81 9.31
CA SER A 12 -16.49 8.46 10.17
C SER A 12 -15.12 8.32 9.55
N VAL A 13 -14.31 9.37 9.61
CA VAL A 13 -12.91 9.29 9.17
C VAL A 13 -12.21 8.22 10.02
N ALA A 14 -11.53 7.29 9.35
CA ALA A 14 -10.81 6.18 9.95
C ALA A 14 -9.28 6.38 9.91
N LEU A 15 -8.76 6.96 8.83
CA LEU A 15 -7.33 7.21 8.62
C LEU A 15 -7.12 8.42 7.70
N ILE A 16 -6.06 9.20 7.98
CA ILE A 16 -5.49 10.25 7.14
C ILE A 16 -3.98 10.03 7.09
N GLY A 17 -3.38 10.05 5.90
CA GLY A 17 -1.94 9.93 5.73
C GLY A 17 -1.52 9.59 4.29
N ALA A 18 -0.70 8.56 4.13
CA ALA A 18 -0.22 8.09 2.84
C ALA A 18 0.05 6.57 2.84
N ASN A 19 -0.09 5.95 1.67
CA ASN A 19 0.27 4.57 1.38
C ASN A 19 1.20 4.49 0.16
N CYS A 20 2.41 3.97 0.34
CA CYS A 20 3.35 3.73 -0.76
C CYS A 20 3.42 2.22 -1.01
N GLY A 21 2.93 1.77 -2.17
CA GLY A 21 2.78 0.35 -2.49
C GLY A 21 3.72 -0.10 -3.61
N LEU A 22 4.20 -1.34 -3.50
CA LEU A 22 5.09 -1.98 -4.47
C LEU A 22 4.78 -3.46 -4.59
N ALA A 23 4.23 -3.89 -5.73
CA ALA A 23 4.15 -5.30 -6.11
C ALA A 23 5.29 -5.65 -7.06
N LEU A 24 6.11 -6.63 -6.67
CA LEU A 24 7.28 -7.11 -7.43
C LEU A 24 6.90 -8.33 -8.25
N HIS A 25 7.03 -8.21 -9.57
CA HIS A 25 6.81 -9.30 -10.51
C HIS A 25 8.13 -9.99 -10.86
N PRO A 26 8.13 -11.32 -11.04
CA PRO A 26 9.33 -12.05 -11.45
C PRO A 26 9.94 -11.49 -12.74
N VAL A 27 11.26 -11.38 -12.74
CA VAL A 27 12.06 -11.00 -13.90
C VAL A 27 13.12 -12.07 -14.18
N ASP A 28 13.54 -12.19 -15.43
CA ASP A 28 14.64 -13.07 -15.82
C ASP A 28 16.01 -12.46 -15.45
N ARG A 29 17.09 -13.16 -15.84
CA ARG A 29 18.47 -12.72 -15.56
C ARG A 29 18.85 -11.39 -16.24
N THR A 30 18.09 -10.96 -17.23
CA THR A 30 18.29 -9.68 -17.94
C THR A 30 17.44 -8.55 -17.34
N GLY A 31 16.60 -8.84 -16.36
CA GLY A 31 15.66 -7.89 -15.77
C GLY A 31 14.35 -7.75 -16.54
N THR A 32 14.08 -8.64 -17.50
CA THR A 32 12.83 -8.64 -18.28
C THR A 32 11.74 -9.41 -17.53
N HIS A 33 10.52 -8.88 -17.48
CA HIS A 33 9.39 -9.57 -16.84
C HIS A 33 9.16 -10.95 -17.44
N VAL A 34 8.96 -11.95 -16.57
CA VAL A 34 8.54 -13.28 -16.99
C VAL A 34 7.04 -13.22 -17.34
N PRO A 35 6.64 -13.49 -18.59
CA PRO A 35 5.24 -13.33 -19.01
C PRO A 35 4.28 -14.22 -18.21
N GLY A 36 3.16 -13.64 -17.78
CA GLY A 36 2.11 -14.37 -17.06
C GLY A 36 2.42 -14.65 -15.59
N GLU A 37 3.63 -14.36 -15.11
CA GLU A 37 3.99 -14.58 -13.71
C GLU A 37 3.42 -13.47 -12.80
N PRO A 38 2.58 -13.82 -11.82
CA PRO A 38 1.99 -12.85 -10.93
C PRO A 38 3.01 -12.37 -9.87
N ALA A 39 2.77 -11.22 -9.23
CA ALA A 39 3.69 -10.60 -8.27
C ALA A 39 4.10 -11.54 -7.12
N SER A 40 5.39 -11.84 -6.93
CA SER A 40 5.87 -12.74 -5.87
C SER A 40 5.77 -12.13 -4.47
N CYS A 41 5.75 -10.79 -4.40
CA CYS A 41 5.74 -10.02 -3.16
C CYS A 41 4.94 -8.72 -3.37
N PHE A 42 4.25 -8.28 -2.32
CA PHE A 42 3.65 -6.95 -2.23
C PHE A 42 4.10 -6.27 -0.93
N ALA A 43 4.65 -5.07 -1.05
CA ALA A 43 4.98 -4.18 0.05
C ALA A 43 4.00 -3.01 0.08
N SER A 44 3.56 -2.63 1.27
CA SER A 44 2.67 -1.49 1.50
C SER A 44 3.15 -0.72 2.72
N PHE A 45 3.70 0.47 2.50
CA PHE A 45 4.21 1.34 3.55
C PHE A 45 3.19 2.42 3.89
N TRP A 46 2.72 2.39 5.11
CA TRP A 46 1.77 3.34 5.66
C TRP A 46 2.48 4.42 6.46
N MET A 47 2.07 5.67 6.25
CA MET A 47 2.34 6.81 7.12
C MET A 47 0.98 7.34 7.55
N ALA A 48 0.62 7.26 8.83
CA ALA A 48 -0.62 7.80 9.35
C ALA A 48 -0.36 9.06 10.17
N ASP A 49 -0.80 10.19 9.64
CA ASP A 49 -0.87 11.47 10.36
C ASP A 49 -1.94 11.40 11.46
N TRP A 50 -3.04 10.71 11.17
CA TRP A 50 -4.09 10.39 12.13
C TRP A 50 -4.80 9.09 11.75
N SER A 51 -5.11 8.23 12.72
CA SER A 51 -6.08 7.16 12.52
C SER A 51 -6.73 6.75 13.84
N LYS A 52 -7.89 6.11 13.77
CA LYS A 52 -8.54 5.53 14.95
C LYS A 52 -7.79 4.33 15.56
N TRP A 53 -6.72 3.86 14.89
CA TRP A 53 -5.93 2.69 15.28
C TRP A 53 -4.51 3.03 15.76
N GLY A 54 -4.13 4.30 15.72
CA GLY A 54 -2.78 4.76 16.03
C GLY A 54 -2.22 5.72 14.98
N THR A 55 -1.03 6.25 15.23
CA THR A 55 -0.30 7.13 14.30
C THR A 55 1.11 6.59 14.09
N GLY A 56 1.80 7.12 13.08
CA GLY A 56 3.16 6.73 12.75
C GLY A 56 3.24 5.85 11.51
N THR A 57 4.28 5.01 11.44
CA THR A 57 4.62 4.28 10.21
C THR A 57 4.57 2.77 10.39
N ALA A 58 4.15 2.07 9.34
CA ALA A 58 4.22 0.62 9.27
C ALA A 58 4.50 0.16 7.84
N LEU A 59 5.48 -0.74 7.68
CA LEU A 59 5.68 -1.49 6.43
C LEU A 59 5.01 -2.85 6.57
N LEU A 60 4.14 -3.17 5.62
CA LEU A 60 3.54 -4.50 5.48
C LEU A 60 4.16 -5.19 4.27
N VAL A 61 4.55 -6.45 4.43
CA VAL A 61 5.10 -7.28 3.35
C VAL A 61 4.27 -8.56 3.26
N ALA A 62 3.65 -8.78 2.10
CA ALA A 62 2.81 -9.92 1.83
C ALA A 62 3.47 -10.84 0.78
N THR A 63 3.57 -12.12 1.11
CA THR A 63 4.05 -13.17 0.20
C THR A 63 3.15 -14.40 0.29
N LEU A 64 3.39 -15.40 -0.57
CA LEU A 64 2.63 -16.66 -0.49
C LEU A 64 2.89 -17.43 0.81
N GLN A 65 4.00 -17.16 1.50
CA GLN A 65 4.35 -17.75 2.78
C GLN A 65 3.68 -17.05 3.97
N GLY A 66 3.02 -15.91 3.74
CA GLY A 66 2.33 -15.15 4.76
C GLY A 66 2.73 -13.69 4.79
N TRP A 67 2.22 -13.00 5.81
CA TRP A 67 2.39 -11.56 5.98
C TRP A 67 3.38 -11.26 7.10
N ARG A 68 4.19 -10.23 6.88
CA ARG A 68 5.14 -9.68 7.86
C ARG A 68 4.89 -8.20 8.00
N SER A 69 5.21 -7.66 9.17
CA SER A 69 5.13 -6.22 9.42
C SER A 69 6.36 -5.69 10.14
N TYR A 70 6.69 -4.43 9.84
CA TYR A 70 7.77 -3.68 10.46
C TYR A 70 7.26 -2.32 10.91
N GLY A 71 7.62 -1.90 12.11
CA GLY A 71 7.22 -0.62 12.68
C GLY A 71 7.26 -0.66 14.20
N SER A 72 6.94 0.46 14.84
CA SER A 72 6.97 0.58 16.31
C SER A 72 5.72 0.07 17.01
N SER A 73 4.69 -0.34 16.26
CA SER A 73 3.41 -0.79 16.81
C SER A 73 2.85 -1.98 16.04
N GLU A 74 2.92 -3.15 16.67
CA GLU A 74 2.32 -4.39 16.17
C GLU A 74 0.82 -4.24 15.95
N PHE A 75 0.11 -3.67 16.93
CA PHE A 75 -1.34 -3.47 16.86
C PHE A 75 -1.72 -2.63 15.64
N PHE A 76 -1.03 -1.50 15.43
CA PHE A 76 -1.30 -0.61 14.30
C PHE A 76 -1.05 -1.32 12.96
N ALA A 77 0.09 -2.00 12.82
CA ALA A 77 0.44 -2.71 11.60
C ALA A 77 -0.52 -3.88 11.30
N ALA A 78 -0.85 -4.69 12.30
CA ALA A 78 -1.80 -5.79 12.17
C ALA A 78 -3.19 -5.28 11.75
N THR A 79 -3.62 -4.16 12.32
CA THR A 79 -4.91 -3.54 11.98
C THR A 79 -4.92 -2.99 10.56
N LEU A 80 -3.85 -2.32 10.11
CA LEU A 80 -3.73 -1.88 8.72
C LEU A 80 -3.78 -3.04 7.71
N ALA A 81 -3.19 -4.18 8.06
CA ALA A 81 -3.24 -5.37 7.24
C ALA A 81 -4.66 -5.96 7.18
N SER A 82 -5.33 -6.12 8.32
CA SER A 82 -6.64 -6.76 8.40
C SER A 82 -7.80 -5.91 7.89
N GLU A 83 -7.76 -4.61 8.14
CA GLU A 83 -8.88 -3.70 7.86
C GLU A 83 -8.79 -3.04 6.48
N LEU A 84 -7.58 -2.81 5.96
CA LEU A 84 -7.37 -2.06 4.72
C LEU A 84 -6.62 -2.89 3.66
N THR A 85 -5.34 -3.16 3.93
CA THR A 85 -4.35 -3.55 2.91
C THR A 85 -4.69 -4.87 2.23
N ARG A 86 -5.22 -5.85 2.96
CA ARG A 86 -5.61 -7.16 2.39
C ARG A 86 -6.65 -7.08 1.28
N PHE A 87 -7.40 -5.99 1.22
CA PHE A 87 -8.47 -5.79 0.24
C PHE A 87 -7.99 -5.08 -1.03
N PHE A 88 -6.72 -4.68 -1.07
CA PHE A 88 -6.13 -4.10 -2.27
C PHE A 88 -5.95 -5.18 -3.35
N PRO A 89 -6.19 -4.86 -4.63
CA PRO A 89 -5.97 -5.79 -5.73
C PRO A 89 -4.57 -6.40 -5.73
N GLU A 90 -3.55 -5.62 -5.39
CA GLU A 90 -2.14 -6.02 -5.31
C GLU A 90 -1.91 -7.05 -4.20
N ALA A 91 -2.70 -7.00 -3.13
CA ALA A 91 -2.61 -7.90 -1.98
C ALA A 91 -3.47 -9.17 -2.13
N ALA A 92 -4.47 -9.16 -3.01
CA ALA A 92 -5.56 -10.14 -3.05
C ALA A 92 -5.10 -11.60 -3.19
N ARG A 93 -3.94 -11.84 -3.81
CA ARG A 93 -3.38 -13.20 -4.01
C ARG A 93 -2.69 -13.77 -2.77
N PHE A 94 -2.37 -12.96 -1.77
CA PHE A 94 -1.55 -13.38 -0.64
C PHE A 94 -2.43 -13.77 0.55
N PRO A 95 -2.31 -15.00 1.07
CA PRO A 95 -3.14 -15.45 2.16
C PRO A 95 -2.85 -14.65 3.43
N LEU A 96 -3.86 -13.97 3.97
CA LEU A 96 -3.75 -13.36 5.29
C LEU A 96 -3.92 -14.42 6.37
N GLY A 97 -2.79 -14.88 6.92
CA GLY A 97 -2.72 -15.70 8.12
C GLY A 97 -2.29 -14.87 9.33
N ALA A 98 -1.59 -15.51 10.28
CA ALA A 98 -0.88 -14.78 11.33
C ALA A 98 0.17 -13.84 10.72
N ILE A 99 0.26 -12.62 11.24
CA ILE A 99 1.24 -11.63 10.82
C ILE A 99 2.39 -11.68 11.81
N SER A 100 3.61 -11.94 11.35
CA SER A 100 4.78 -11.78 12.23
C SER A 100 5.20 -10.31 12.25
N HIS A 101 5.41 -9.76 13.44
CA HIS A 101 5.84 -8.39 13.62
C HIS A 101 7.32 -8.29 14.02
N THR A 102 8.01 -7.29 13.47
CA THR A 102 9.38 -6.93 13.83
C THR A 102 9.41 -5.45 14.18
N ASP A 103 9.89 -5.12 15.37
CA ASP A 103 10.12 -3.72 15.76
C ASP A 103 11.16 -3.08 14.83
N ASP A 104 10.77 -1.96 14.22
CA ASP A 104 11.66 -1.14 13.39
C ASP A 104 11.22 0.33 13.41
N ALA A 105 12.17 1.23 13.21
CA ALA A 105 11.92 2.67 13.11
C ALA A 105 12.49 3.17 11.79
N PHE A 106 11.68 3.88 11.01
CA PHE A 106 12.03 4.29 9.65
C PHE A 106 12.41 5.77 9.59
N ASP A 107 13.53 6.08 8.93
CA ASP A 107 13.74 7.40 8.32
C ASP A 107 12.97 7.45 7.00
N VAL A 108 12.11 8.45 6.84
CA VAL A 108 11.17 8.51 5.71
C VAL A 108 11.35 9.81 4.93
N LYS A 109 11.48 9.68 3.61
CA LYS A 109 11.49 10.79 2.66
C LYS A 109 10.42 10.53 1.61
N LEU A 110 9.50 11.48 1.50
CA LEU A 110 8.45 11.48 0.50
C LEU A 110 8.57 12.77 -0.30
N ASP A 111 8.82 12.62 -1.59
CA ASP A 111 8.99 13.72 -2.55
C ASP A 111 8.11 13.43 -3.76
N LEU A 112 7.09 14.25 -4.00
CA LEU A 112 6.12 14.03 -5.06
C LEU A 112 6.70 14.20 -6.47
N GLU A 113 7.92 14.71 -6.59
CA GLU A 113 8.69 14.78 -7.83
C GLU A 113 9.57 13.53 -8.00
N ARG A 114 10.31 13.15 -6.95
CA ARG A 114 11.37 12.13 -7.03
C ARG A 114 10.91 10.72 -6.68
N GLY A 115 10.01 10.58 -5.71
CA GLY A 115 9.58 9.28 -5.21
C GLY A 115 9.49 9.21 -3.68
N PHE A 116 9.75 8.01 -3.16
CA PHE A 116 9.64 7.67 -1.76
C PHE A 116 10.81 6.77 -1.34
N SER A 117 11.35 7.00 -0.15
CA SER A 117 12.27 6.10 0.51
C SER A 117 11.93 6.00 1.99
N ALA A 118 11.80 4.79 2.50
CA ALA A 118 11.78 4.50 3.93
C ALA A 118 12.90 3.51 4.27
N THR A 119 13.75 3.88 5.21
CA THR A 119 14.90 3.08 5.62
C THR A 119 14.85 2.83 7.12
N GLY A 120 14.65 1.57 7.49
CA GLY A 120 14.76 1.06 8.86
C GLY A 120 16.03 0.24 9.05
N ARG A 121 16.19 -0.35 10.23
CA ARG A 121 17.32 -1.24 10.54
C ARG A 121 17.12 -2.65 9.97
N ARG A 122 15.86 -3.07 9.81
CA ARG A 122 15.49 -4.43 9.40
C ARG A 122 14.90 -4.44 8.00
N ALA A 123 14.22 -3.39 7.59
CA ALA A 123 13.66 -3.30 6.25
C ALA A 123 13.88 -1.93 5.61
N SER A 124 13.86 -1.89 4.28
CA SER A 124 13.77 -0.65 3.51
C SER A 124 12.87 -0.82 2.30
N LEU A 125 12.19 0.27 1.93
CA LEU A 125 11.37 0.36 0.72
C LEU A 125 11.73 1.65 -0.03
N GLU A 126 12.04 1.51 -1.31
CA GLU A 126 12.29 2.64 -2.20
C GLU A 126 11.37 2.53 -3.42
N ILE A 127 10.77 3.65 -3.82
CA ILE A 127 9.91 3.76 -4.98
C ILE A 127 10.26 5.05 -5.70
N SER A 128 10.48 5.01 -7.01
CA SER A 128 10.93 6.18 -7.78
C SER A 128 10.44 6.19 -9.22
N GLY A 129 10.75 7.27 -9.94
CA GLY A 129 10.34 7.44 -11.33
C GLY A 129 8.84 7.71 -11.44
N VAL A 130 8.36 8.77 -10.79
CA VAL A 130 6.95 9.18 -10.84
C VAL A 130 6.52 9.45 -12.28
N LEU A 131 5.48 8.75 -12.73
CA LEU A 131 4.99 8.76 -14.11
C LEU A 131 3.82 9.73 -14.31
N ASP A 132 3.01 9.96 -13.27
CA ASP A 132 1.81 10.78 -13.32
C ASP A 132 1.41 11.26 -11.91
N ARG A 133 0.50 12.24 -11.80
CA ARG A 133 -0.07 12.78 -10.54
C ARG A 133 -1.54 13.07 -10.76
N ARG A 134 -2.43 12.30 -10.11
CA ARG A 134 -3.87 12.46 -10.31
C ARG A 134 -4.67 12.26 -9.05
N GLN A 135 -5.77 13.00 -8.96
CA GLN A 135 -6.74 12.78 -7.89
C GLN A 135 -7.44 11.44 -8.10
N PHE A 136 -7.57 10.67 -7.03
CA PHE A 136 -8.34 9.45 -6.98
C PHE A 136 -9.46 9.60 -5.94
N SER A 137 -10.65 9.13 -6.29
CA SER A 137 -11.77 9.04 -5.38
C SER A 137 -12.59 7.80 -5.70
N ALA A 138 -12.84 6.99 -4.68
CA ALA A 138 -13.71 5.83 -4.71
C ALA A 138 -14.72 6.00 -3.55
N PRO A 139 -15.92 6.52 -3.83
CA PRO A 139 -16.93 6.76 -2.80
C PRO A 139 -17.49 5.46 -2.20
N ASP A 140 -17.36 4.33 -2.88
CA ASP A 140 -17.84 3.02 -2.43
C ASP A 140 -16.76 1.95 -2.61
N PHE A 141 -15.55 2.24 -2.13
CA PHE A 141 -14.45 1.27 -2.12
C PHE A 141 -14.81 0.08 -1.23
N GLN A 142 -14.65 -1.14 -1.75
CA GLN A 142 -15.04 -2.35 -1.03
C GLN A 142 -13.90 -2.85 -0.13
N LEU A 143 -14.11 -2.82 1.19
CA LEU A 143 -13.26 -3.43 2.22
C LEU A 143 -13.93 -4.70 2.76
N GLY A 144 -13.83 -5.79 1.98
CA GLY A 144 -14.48 -7.05 2.33
C GLY A 144 -16.01 -6.90 2.35
N PRO A 145 -16.71 -7.08 3.49
CA PRO A 145 -18.15 -6.85 3.58
C PRO A 145 -18.53 -5.37 3.78
N VAL A 146 -17.56 -4.49 4.06
CA VAL A 146 -17.80 -3.07 4.37
C VAL A 146 -17.52 -2.20 3.15
N SER A 147 -18.32 -1.14 2.97
CA SER A 147 -18.07 -0.12 1.94
C SER A 147 -17.52 1.15 2.60
N ALA A 148 -16.41 1.64 2.06
CA ALA A 148 -15.69 2.81 2.54
C ALA A 148 -15.58 3.91 1.47
N VAL A 149 -15.30 5.13 1.91
CA VAL A 149 -14.80 6.20 1.03
C VAL A 149 -13.29 6.19 1.09
N LEU A 150 -12.66 6.10 -0.08
CA LEU A 150 -11.23 6.32 -0.27
C LEU A 150 -11.03 7.54 -1.17
N SER A 151 -10.17 8.46 -0.76
CA SER A 151 -9.60 9.48 -1.65
C SER A 151 -8.12 9.67 -1.38
N ASN A 152 -7.36 9.96 -2.43
CA ASN A 152 -5.95 10.30 -2.35
C ASN A 152 -5.51 11.08 -3.60
N VAL A 153 -4.25 11.52 -3.62
CA VAL A 153 -3.52 11.83 -4.84
C VAL A 153 -2.65 10.62 -5.16
N TYR A 154 -2.88 10.01 -6.31
CA TYR A 154 -2.23 8.80 -6.77
C TYR A 154 -1.11 9.12 -7.77
N LEU A 155 0.08 8.58 -7.50
CA LEU A 155 1.30 8.77 -8.28
C LEU A 155 1.85 7.39 -8.67
N PRO A 156 1.59 6.88 -9.88
CA PRO A 156 2.23 5.65 -10.35
C PRO A 156 3.72 5.88 -10.59
N CYS A 157 4.54 4.88 -10.29
CA CYS A 157 6.00 4.95 -10.35
C CYS A 157 6.59 3.85 -11.23
N GLY A 158 7.70 4.12 -11.91
CA GLY A 158 8.34 3.17 -12.83
C GLY A 158 9.33 2.20 -12.17
N SER A 159 9.74 2.45 -10.93
CA SER A 159 10.75 1.64 -10.25
C SER A 159 10.47 1.50 -8.76
N GLY A 160 10.92 0.39 -8.17
CA GLY A 160 10.89 0.19 -6.73
C GLY A 160 11.72 -1.01 -6.30
N ARG A 161 12.18 -0.97 -5.05
CA ARG A 161 13.00 -1.99 -4.40
C ARG A 161 12.53 -2.21 -2.96
N LEU A 162 12.53 -3.46 -2.53
CA LEU A 162 12.24 -3.87 -1.16
C LEU A 162 13.42 -4.66 -0.64
N THR A 163 13.89 -4.34 0.56
CA THR A 163 14.91 -5.12 1.27
C THR A 163 14.38 -5.55 2.63
N GLU A 164 14.54 -6.81 2.99
CA GLU A 164 14.30 -7.35 4.33
C GLU A 164 15.60 -8.00 4.84
N PHE A 165 16.06 -7.64 6.04
CA PHE A 165 17.28 -8.12 6.69
C PHE A 165 18.54 -8.07 5.80
N GLY A 166 18.65 -7.02 4.99
CA GLY A 166 19.78 -6.82 4.06
C GLY A 166 19.69 -7.64 2.76
N VAL A 167 18.58 -8.37 2.53
CA VAL A 167 18.34 -9.13 1.30
C VAL A 167 17.29 -8.41 0.45
N GLU A 168 17.67 -8.03 -0.77
CA GLU A 168 16.75 -7.44 -1.75
C GLU A 168 15.79 -8.51 -2.29
N TRP A 169 14.50 -8.17 -2.36
CA TRP A 169 13.50 -9.01 -2.98
C TRP A 169 13.65 -9.01 -4.50
N PRO A 170 13.63 -10.19 -5.14
CA PRO A 170 13.73 -10.27 -6.59
C PRO A 170 12.45 -9.76 -7.27
N GLY A 171 12.62 -9.08 -8.40
CA GLY A 171 11.53 -8.67 -9.27
C GLY A 171 11.60 -7.18 -9.64
N ALA A 172 10.58 -6.74 -10.37
CA ALA A 172 10.40 -5.34 -10.74
C ALA A 172 8.91 -4.98 -10.71
N PRO A 173 8.55 -3.69 -10.52
CA PRO A 173 7.18 -3.26 -10.75
C PRO A 173 6.83 -3.32 -12.24
N THR A 174 5.55 -3.51 -12.54
CA THR A 174 5.03 -3.50 -13.91
C THR A 174 4.30 -2.19 -14.16
N VAL A 175 4.61 -1.54 -15.28
CA VAL A 175 3.87 -0.36 -15.77
C VAL A 175 2.86 -0.80 -16.81
N TYR A 176 1.61 -0.39 -16.63
CA TYR A 176 0.49 -0.70 -17.51
C TYR A 176 0.05 0.57 -18.26
N PRO A 177 -0.04 0.54 -19.59
CA PRO A 177 -0.70 1.61 -20.33
C PRO A 177 -2.21 1.59 -20.06
N GLY A 178 -2.83 2.75 -19.97
CA GLY A 178 -4.26 2.87 -19.78
C GLY A 178 -4.82 4.13 -20.44
N PRO A 179 -6.15 4.17 -20.69
CA PRO A 179 -6.81 5.31 -21.33
C PRO A 179 -6.76 6.59 -20.48
N ARG A 180 -6.41 6.48 -19.19
CA ARG A 180 -6.27 7.59 -18.25
C ARG A 180 -4.80 7.91 -17.91
N GLY A 181 -3.87 7.46 -18.76
CA GLY A 181 -2.43 7.54 -18.50
C GLY A 181 -1.86 6.25 -17.93
N PRO A 182 -0.56 6.24 -17.60
CA PRO A 182 0.10 5.07 -17.04
C PRO A 182 -0.48 4.70 -15.68
N SER A 183 -0.49 3.41 -15.38
CA SER A 183 -0.67 2.84 -14.06
C SER A 183 0.53 1.96 -13.74
N SER A 184 0.77 1.66 -12.47
CA SER A 184 1.92 0.84 -12.10
C SER A 184 1.63 0.04 -10.84
N SER A 185 2.26 -1.13 -10.73
CA SER A 185 2.30 -1.90 -9.48
C SER A 185 3.23 -1.29 -8.42
N ALA A 186 3.96 -0.22 -8.76
CA ALA A 186 4.60 0.69 -7.81
C ALA A 186 3.86 2.04 -7.79
N TYR A 187 3.51 2.53 -6.61
CA TYR A 187 2.76 3.78 -6.50
C TYR A 187 2.97 4.49 -5.16
N LEU A 188 2.70 5.80 -5.17
CA LEU A 188 2.51 6.61 -3.98
C LEU A 188 1.06 7.09 -3.95
N ALA A 189 0.34 6.80 -2.88
CA ALA A 189 -0.96 7.37 -2.58
C ALA A 189 -0.76 8.34 -1.41
N VAL A 190 -0.88 9.64 -1.67
CA VAL A 190 -0.61 10.71 -0.70
C VAL A 190 -1.88 11.50 -0.42
N ALA A 191 -1.94 12.18 0.73
CA ALA A 191 -3.18 12.77 1.23
C ALA A 191 -4.33 11.74 1.23
N GLU A 192 -3.99 10.51 1.56
CA GLU A 192 -4.90 9.38 1.58
C GLU A 192 -5.81 9.47 2.80
N SER A 193 -7.11 9.42 2.54
CA SER A 193 -8.12 9.47 3.58
C SER A 193 -9.13 8.34 3.41
N TRP A 194 -9.42 7.69 4.52
CA TRP A 194 -10.41 6.64 4.63
C TRP A 194 -11.57 7.09 5.50
N ALA A 195 -12.81 6.85 5.07
CA ALA A 195 -13.99 6.96 5.91
C ALA A 195 -14.83 5.67 5.84
N ILE A 196 -15.19 5.14 7.01
CA ILE A 196 -15.84 3.84 7.19
C ILE A 196 -17.10 4.00 8.03
#